data_AF-A0A067RNK3-F1
#
_entry.id   AF-A0A067RNK3-F1
#
_cell.length_a   1.000
_cell.length_b   1.000
_cell.length_c   1.000
_cell.angle_alpha   90.00
_cell.angle_beta   90.00
_cell.angle_gamma   90.00
#
_symmetry.space_group_name_H-M   'P 1'
#
loop_
_entity.id
_entity.type
_entity.pdbx_description
1 polymer ?
#
loop_
_entity_poly.entity_id
_entity_poly.type
_entity_poly.pdbx_seq_one_letter_code
_entity_poly.pdbx_strand_id
1 'polypeptide(L)'
;IVFEGVAKESSDAYRRYRGFVAVDNVALKTGMGCRGHCTFEGGFCGWTNDEDDDFDWFLGRGSHNPSTGPSTDRTSFMHGGMEGGYAYIDSSYPRRPGDFARLSSMEFEATGPDSPLCLRFWTHMYGNGIGALSILLSDTAEAKEWEVWSLSGEAGNAWYQAELPISSPNPFMIIISGKVGKNNLGDIALDDLSFTQGSCPTAPQIAAPISGDCTFEVDECGWANVGVRDRVDDIDWDRVSGQATRTSTYDHTLGSEKGFLMALARNNVQRPGSRAWFASLEMKQTTMPRCMSFWFVLNEPFIDNTGPSLGSLTVYTKNAKSVMTPIWRLYNHQGPEWRYAQAMIPETTEHMQIVFEGTWGSSRANGFIGFDDITFFGGACSTMPSGAYVRVGQCRFERDTCDWYNDTTQEKSSVSWRMATVSRRPANLPDKTFGAPEGYIYFDLFNQNVGSNLVRLISPMITAMEEQTLCFTFWFAVFGAGESAELRVIRQENSSSDNGEAPPQEKAQVWVLDAKLMDTSRPTWFPAQVAVDSQTDFRLLLEGQATNGGFAVDDLMFSPGSCSSEFTLQV
;
A
#
# COMPACT_ATOMS: atom_id res chain seq x y z
N ILE A 1 22.78 32.32 3.45
CA ILE A 1 22.54 31.82 4.82
C ILE A 1 22.68 33.00 5.76
N VAL A 2 21.65 33.27 6.56
CA VAL A 2 21.74 34.23 7.66
C VAL A 2 21.82 33.41 8.94
N PHE A 3 22.85 33.67 9.75
CA PHE A 3 22.95 33.11 11.10
C PHE A 3 22.46 34.18 12.05
N GLU A 4 21.37 33.89 12.78
CA GLU A 4 20.89 34.77 13.82
C GLU A 4 21.35 34.26 15.18
N GLY A 5 22.05 35.11 15.92
CA GLY A 5 22.37 34.88 17.31
C GLY A 5 21.51 35.80 18.17
N VAL A 6 20.48 35.24 18.83
CA VAL A 6 19.64 36.00 19.75
C VAL A 6 20.37 36.12 21.08
N ALA A 7 20.92 37.29 21.36
CA ALA A 7 21.62 37.56 22.62
C ALA A 7 20.62 37.87 23.73
N LYS A 8 20.71 37.16 24.87
CA LYS A 8 19.93 37.50 26.07
C LYS A 8 20.22 38.92 26.53
N GLU A 9 19.18 39.68 26.88
CA GLU A 9 19.34 41.01 27.46
C GLU A 9 20.13 40.96 28.78
N SER A 10 20.83 42.04 29.11
CA SER A 10 21.62 42.14 30.34
C SER A 10 20.77 42.11 31.61
N SER A 11 19.48 42.41 31.48
CA SER A 11 18.45 42.44 32.52
C SER A 11 17.80 41.08 32.80
N ASP A 12 18.05 40.06 31.97
CA ASP A 12 17.40 38.75 32.09
C ASP A 12 17.87 37.96 33.33
N ALA A 13 16.92 37.64 34.20
CA ALA A 13 17.14 36.92 35.46
C ALA A 13 17.67 35.48 35.28
N TYR A 14 17.55 34.89 34.09
CA TYR A 14 18.01 33.55 33.75
C TYR A 14 19.29 33.53 32.90
N ARG A 15 20.02 34.65 32.80
CA ARG A 15 21.33 34.70 32.14
C ARG A 15 22.36 33.86 32.90
N ARG A 16 22.41 32.55 32.63
CA ARG A 16 23.34 31.60 33.27
C ARG A 16 24.78 31.71 32.77
N TYR A 17 25.01 32.20 31.55
CA TYR A 17 26.33 32.27 30.94
C TYR A 17 26.59 33.62 30.26
N ARG A 18 27.85 34.10 30.34
CA ARG A 18 28.40 35.15 29.47
C ARG A 18 29.27 34.44 28.44
N GLY A 19 29.00 34.63 27.15
CA GLY A 19 29.75 33.94 26.10
C GLY A 19 29.50 34.54 24.72
N PHE A 20 30.26 34.04 23.75
CA PHE A 20 30.13 34.36 22.35
C PHE A 20 29.43 33.19 21.64
N VAL A 21 28.56 33.48 20.68
CA VAL A 21 28.12 32.48 19.71
C VAL A 21 29.17 32.45 18.61
N ALA A 22 29.79 31.29 18.39
CA ALA A 22 30.73 31.08 17.31
C ALA A 22 30.18 29.99 16.39
N VAL A 23 30.16 30.30 15.09
CA VAL A 23 29.77 29.37 14.03
C VAL A 23 31.05 28.98 13.30
N ASP A 24 31.25 27.68 13.12
CA ASP A 24 32.38 27.14 12.35
C ASP A 24 31.91 25.95 11.49
N ASN A 25 32.67 25.62 10.44
CA ASN A 25 32.40 24.51 9.52
C ASN A 25 31.04 24.55 8.82
N VAL A 26 30.70 25.71 8.25
CA VAL A 26 29.50 25.85 7.40
C VAL A 26 29.75 25.16 6.06
N ALA A 27 29.07 24.05 5.82
CA ALA A 27 29.06 23.36 4.54
C ALA A 27 27.71 23.54 3.83
N LEU A 28 27.73 24.17 2.66
CA LEU A 28 26.59 24.21 1.75
C LEU A 28 26.55 22.90 0.97
N LYS A 29 25.58 22.03 1.29
CA LYS A 29 25.24 20.91 0.40
C LYS A 29 24.23 21.41 -0.61
N THR A 30 24.46 21.15 -1.90
CA THR A 30 23.46 21.37 -2.95
C THR A 30 22.27 20.42 -2.72
N GLY A 31 21.08 20.98 -2.52
CA GLY A 31 19.82 20.25 -2.27
C GLY A 31 18.79 21.10 -1.54
N MET A 32 17.54 20.64 -1.45
CA MET A 32 16.41 21.33 -0.78
C MET A 32 16.46 21.30 0.77
N GLY A 33 17.58 20.94 1.38
CA GLY A 33 17.66 20.49 2.80
C GLY A 33 17.27 21.47 3.91
N CYS A 34 16.90 22.72 3.57
CA CYS A 34 16.31 23.68 4.52
C CYS A 34 15.08 24.42 3.94
N ARG A 35 14.56 24.04 2.76
CA ARG A 35 13.44 24.75 2.12
C ARG A 35 12.16 24.52 2.94
N GLY A 36 11.47 25.60 3.31
CA GLY A 36 10.27 25.55 4.14
C GLY A 36 10.49 25.27 5.64
N HIS A 37 11.69 24.88 6.07
CA HIS A 37 11.96 24.68 7.50
C HIS A 37 11.86 26.01 8.26
N CYS A 38 11.14 26.03 9.37
CA CYS A 38 11.01 27.24 10.17
C CYS A 38 10.73 26.95 11.64
N THR A 39 11.59 27.49 12.51
CA THR A 39 11.42 27.46 13.96
C THR A 39 10.85 28.77 14.50
N PHE A 40 10.47 29.71 13.62
CA PHE A 40 9.90 31.04 13.94
C PHE A 40 10.70 31.97 14.88
N GLU A 41 11.89 31.56 15.30
CA GLU A 41 12.79 32.32 16.19
C GLU A 41 13.16 33.71 15.67
N GLY A 42 13.47 33.76 14.37
CA GLY A 42 14.01 34.92 13.66
C GLY A 42 13.04 35.57 12.68
N GLY A 43 11.78 35.12 12.67
CA GLY A 43 10.79 35.50 11.67
C GLY A 43 10.17 34.31 10.96
N PHE A 44 9.42 34.59 9.90
CA PHE A 44 8.68 33.58 9.12
C PHE A 44 9.54 32.73 8.17
N CYS A 45 10.87 32.81 8.20
CA CYS A 45 11.78 31.96 7.41
C CYS A 45 11.50 31.89 5.88
N GLY A 46 10.88 32.92 5.30
CA GLY A 46 10.49 32.96 3.88
C GLY A 46 9.04 32.54 3.61
N TRP A 47 8.31 32.11 4.64
CA TRP A 47 6.85 32.06 4.62
C TRP A 47 6.29 33.49 4.62
N THR A 48 5.17 33.69 3.93
CA THR A 48 4.57 35.00 3.68
C THR A 48 3.10 34.97 4.08
N ASN A 49 2.63 35.99 4.80
CA ASN A 49 1.19 36.15 5.03
C ASN A 49 0.52 36.54 3.70
N ASP A 50 -0.59 35.87 3.39
CA ASP A 50 -1.33 36.15 2.15
C ASP A 50 -2.10 37.47 2.29
N GLU A 51 -2.34 38.15 1.17
CA GLU A 51 -3.19 39.37 1.16
C GLU A 51 -4.69 39.04 0.97
N ASP A 52 -5.02 37.81 0.56
CA ASP A 52 -6.38 37.32 0.31
C ASP A 52 -6.92 36.53 1.51
N ASP A 53 -6.81 37.13 2.69
CA ASP A 53 -7.34 36.63 3.96
C ASP A 53 -7.98 37.74 4.81
N ASP A 54 -8.49 37.42 6.00
CA ASP A 54 -9.13 38.40 6.89
C ASP A 54 -8.12 39.07 7.86
N PHE A 55 -6.97 38.42 8.09
CA PHE A 55 -5.90 38.87 8.99
C PHE A 55 -4.63 38.00 8.93
N ASP A 56 -3.54 38.53 9.48
CA ASP A 56 -2.23 37.88 9.44
C ASP A 56 -1.93 36.92 10.61
N TRP A 57 -1.01 35.98 10.37
CA TRP A 57 -0.25 35.29 11.43
C TRP A 57 0.74 36.25 12.10
N PHE A 58 0.90 36.11 13.42
CA PHE A 58 1.81 36.90 14.24
C PHE A 58 2.90 36.03 14.86
N LEU A 59 4.02 36.65 15.24
CA LEU A 59 5.11 35.97 15.96
C LEU A 59 4.97 36.22 17.47
N GLY A 60 5.01 35.14 18.25
CA GLY A 60 4.93 35.14 19.71
C GLY A 60 6.17 34.54 20.35
N ARG A 61 6.49 34.98 21.58
CA ARG A 61 7.54 34.39 22.44
C ARG A 61 6.97 33.81 23.74
N GLY A 62 5.65 33.78 23.85
CA GLY A 62 4.87 33.40 25.03
C GLY A 62 3.59 34.21 25.13
N SER A 63 2.46 33.55 25.38
CA SER A 63 1.17 34.22 25.51
C SER A 63 1.05 34.96 26.84
N HIS A 64 0.56 36.19 26.80
CA HIS A 64 0.13 36.94 27.99
C HIS A 64 -1.19 36.40 28.56
N ASN A 65 -1.90 35.56 27.79
CA ASN A 65 -3.11 34.87 28.21
C ASN A 65 -2.91 33.35 28.17
N PRO A 66 -2.45 32.73 29.27
CA PRO A 66 -2.21 31.28 29.33
C PRO A 66 -3.51 30.44 29.28
N SER A 67 -4.69 31.09 29.24
CA SER A 67 -5.97 30.41 29.08
C SER A 67 -6.37 30.15 27.62
N THR A 68 -5.66 30.75 26.66
CA THR A 68 -5.94 30.61 25.22
C THR A 68 -4.70 30.34 24.37
N GLY A 69 -3.52 30.79 24.80
CA GLY A 69 -2.28 30.60 24.06
C GLY A 69 -1.18 29.91 24.91
N PRO A 70 -0.15 29.36 24.26
CA PRO A 70 0.92 28.66 24.95
C PRO A 70 1.74 29.66 25.79
N SER A 71 2.05 29.30 27.04
CA SER A 71 2.84 30.16 27.94
C SER A 71 4.29 30.33 27.50
N THR A 72 4.79 29.40 26.68
CA THR A 72 6.14 29.33 26.12
C THR A 72 6.10 28.64 24.76
N ASP A 73 7.06 28.92 23.88
CA ASP A 73 7.29 28.15 22.63
C ASP A 73 7.62 26.68 22.92
N ARG A 74 7.65 25.84 21.87
CA ARG A 74 7.86 24.39 22.02
C ARG A 74 9.26 24.06 22.52
N THR A 75 10.29 24.75 22.04
CA THR A 75 11.68 24.52 22.46
C THR A 75 11.90 24.90 23.93
N SER A 76 11.37 26.04 24.36
CA SER A 76 11.42 26.48 25.76
C SER A 76 10.53 25.68 26.70
N PHE A 77 9.42 25.11 26.22
CA PHE A 77 8.59 24.19 27.01
C PHE A 77 9.39 22.94 27.44
N MET A 78 10.25 22.41 26.57
CA MET A 78 11.08 21.25 26.88
C MET A 78 12.32 21.58 27.75
N HIS A 79 12.93 22.75 27.56
CA HIS A 79 14.24 23.07 28.16
C HIS A 79 14.21 24.11 29.30
N GLY A 80 13.07 24.77 29.54
CA GLY A 80 12.91 25.82 30.53
C GLY A 80 13.52 27.16 30.09
N GLY A 81 12.69 28.06 29.56
CA GLY A 81 13.06 29.41 29.09
C GLY A 81 11.86 30.21 28.56
N MET A 82 12.09 31.42 28.04
CA MET A 82 11.17 32.20 27.19
C MET A 82 11.93 32.71 25.97
N GLU A 83 12.75 31.84 25.39
CA GLU A 83 13.80 32.27 24.44
C GLU A 83 13.51 31.84 23.02
N GLY A 84 12.33 31.25 22.78
CA GLY A 84 11.92 30.81 21.46
C GLY A 84 10.89 31.70 20.77
N GLY A 85 10.51 31.33 19.56
CA GLY A 85 9.50 31.98 18.73
C GLY A 85 8.51 30.98 18.16
N TYR A 86 7.25 31.37 18.00
CA TYR A 86 6.23 30.58 17.31
C TYR A 86 5.32 31.50 16.50
N ALA A 87 4.71 30.98 15.43
CA ALA A 87 3.65 31.69 14.72
C ALA A 87 2.30 31.40 15.39
N TYR A 88 1.42 32.40 15.51
CA TYR A 88 0.08 32.19 16.05
C TYR A 88 -0.95 33.12 15.43
N ILE A 89 -2.21 32.70 15.51
CA ILE A 89 -3.37 33.55 15.30
C ILE A 89 -4.04 33.87 16.64
N ASP A 90 -4.46 35.12 16.77
CA ASP A 90 -5.23 35.61 17.92
C ASP A 90 -6.69 35.76 17.50
N SER A 91 -7.60 35.09 18.20
CA SER A 91 -9.06 35.19 17.95
C SER A 91 -9.71 36.40 18.62
N SER A 92 -8.95 37.24 19.31
CA SER A 92 -9.43 38.43 19.99
C SER A 92 -10.00 39.49 19.03
N TYR A 93 -10.74 40.44 19.59
CA TYR A 93 -11.32 41.53 18.82
C TYR A 93 -10.23 42.27 18.02
N PRO A 94 -10.41 42.53 16.70
CA PRO A 94 -11.68 42.61 15.97
C PRO A 94 -12.13 41.34 15.23
N ARG A 95 -11.50 40.19 15.45
CA ARG A 95 -11.80 38.94 14.73
C ARG A 95 -13.22 38.44 14.97
N ARG A 96 -13.80 37.80 13.95
CA ARG A 96 -15.14 37.22 13.96
C ARG A 96 -15.10 35.73 13.67
N PRO A 97 -16.14 34.99 14.08
CA PRO A 97 -16.25 33.58 13.74
C PRO A 97 -16.22 33.34 12.23
N GLY A 98 -15.28 32.50 11.80
CA GLY A 98 -15.06 32.18 10.41
C GLY A 98 -13.96 32.98 9.72
N ASP A 99 -13.47 34.07 10.32
CA ASP A 99 -12.30 34.81 9.82
C ASP A 99 -11.10 33.84 9.72
N PHE A 100 -10.26 34.01 8.72
CA PHE A 100 -9.08 33.16 8.54
C PHE A 100 -7.81 33.96 8.22
N ALA A 101 -6.68 33.37 8.56
CA ALA A 101 -5.34 33.83 8.24
C ALA A 101 -4.59 32.76 7.46
N ARG A 102 -3.80 33.14 6.45
CA ARG A 102 -3.04 32.22 5.61
C ARG A 102 -1.56 32.56 5.61
N LEU A 103 -0.74 31.53 5.82
CA LEU A 103 0.70 31.60 5.74
C LEU A 103 1.19 30.69 4.61
N SER A 104 1.65 31.29 3.51
CA SER A 104 2.09 30.58 2.32
C SER A 104 3.60 30.37 2.30
N SER A 105 4.03 29.20 1.86
CA SER A 105 5.43 28.89 1.65
C SER A 105 5.96 29.53 0.36
N MET A 106 7.29 29.51 0.21
CA MET A 106 7.89 29.56 -1.12
C MET A 106 7.38 28.40 -1.99
N GLU A 107 7.48 28.51 -3.31
CA GLU A 107 7.19 27.39 -4.22
C GLU A 107 8.06 26.17 -3.84
N PHE A 108 7.57 24.97 -4.04
CA PHE A 108 8.27 23.69 -3.97
C PHE A 108 8.26 23.08 -5.37
N GLU A 109 9.34 22.36 -5.70
CA GLU A 109 9.37 21.58 -6.93
C GLU A 109 8.35 20.44 -6.87
N ALA A 110 7.91 19.96 -8.03
CA ALA A 110 7.11 18.75 -8.12
C ALA A 110 7.81 17.58 -7.39
N THR A 111 7.04 16.83 -6.59
CA THR A 111 7.52 15.59 -6.01
C THR A 111 7.52 14.50 -7.07
N GLY A 112 8.55 13.65 -7.08
CA GLY A 112 8.55 12.48 -7.94
C GLY A 112 7.47 11.47 -7.48
N PRO A 113 7.01 10.58 -8.38
CA PRO A 113 6.05 9.50 -8.08
C PRO A 113 6.35 8.72 -6.79
N ASP A 114 7.63 8.53 -6.51
CA ASP A 114 8.14 7.71 -5.41
C ASP A 114 8.92 8.51 -4.37
N SER A 115 8.79 9.84 -4.41
CA SER A 115 9.53 10.75 -3.52
C SER A 115 8.62 11.80 -2.89
N PRO A 116 7.56 11.37 -2.16
CA PRO A 116 6.78 12.29 -1.34
C PRO A 116 7.64 12.91 -0.24
N LEU A 117 7.21 14.05 0.28
CA LEU A 117 7.80 14.71 1.43
C LEU A 117 6.94 14.44 2.67
N CYS A 118 7.56 14.29 3.82
CA CYS A 118 6.87 14.29 5.11
C CYS A 118 7.04 15.65 5.74
N LEU A 119 5.94 16.38 5.93
CA LEU A 119 5.90 17.62 6.70
C LEU A 119 5.62 17.27 8.16
N ARG A 120 6.47 17.76 9.07
CA ARG A 120 6.30 17.68 10.51
C ARG A 120 6.29 19.07 11.11
N PHE A 121 5.37 19.32 12.03
CA PHE A 121 5.27 20.58 12.74
C PHE A 121 4.67 20.39 14.12
N TRP A 122 4.87 21.37 14.99
CA TRP A 122 4.25 21.41 16.31
C TRP A 122 3.11 22.41 16.29
N THR A 123 2.02 22.07 16.95
CA THR A 123 0.89 22.98 17.08
C THR A 123 0.32 22.95 18.50
N HIS A 124 -0.29 24.06 18.89
CA HIS A 124 -1.01 24.23 20.14
C HIS A 124 -2.36 24.85 19.81
N MET A 125 -3.43 24.18 20.23
CA MET A 125 -4.82 24.56 19.95
C MET A 125 -5.62 24.42 21.23
N TYR A 126 -5.69 25.48 22.03
CA TYR A 126 -6.30 25.44 23.36
C TYR A 126 -7.26 26.60 23.59
N GLY A 127 -8.44 26.30 24.09
CA GLY A 127 -9.44 27.32 24.40
C GLY A 127 -10.85 26.90 24.02
N ASN A 128 -11.83 27.64 24.55
CA ASN A 128 -13.22 27.35 24.26
C ASN A 128 -13.58 27.87 22.87
N GLY A 129 -14.11 27.03 21.98
CA GLY A 129 -14.58 27.48 20.67
C GLY A 129 -13.45 27.80 19.70
N ILE A 130 -12.29 27.14 19.85
CA ILE A 130 -11.23 27.05 18.84
C ILE A 130 -11.82 26.71 17.47
N GLY A 131 -11.28 27.33 16.43
CA GLY A 131 -11.68 27.07 15.05
C GLY A 131 -10.96 25.86 14.48
N ALA A 132 -10.27 26.07 13.36
CA ALA A 132 -9.62 25.01 12.62
C ALA A 132 -8.22 25.43 12.14
N LEU A 133 -7.31 24.47 12.08
CA LEU A 133 -6.04 24.59 11.41
C LEU A 133 -6.05 23.63 10.21
N SER A 134 -5.72 24.13 9.02
CA SER A 134 -5.68 23.33 7.79
C SER A 134 -4.37 23.54 7.04
N ILE A 135 -3.90 22.48 6.40
CA ILE A 135 -2.79 22.51 5.43
C ILE A 135 -3.39 22.27 4.05
N LEU A 136 -3.17 23.23 3.14
CA LEU A 136 -3.57 23.15 1.75
C LEU A 136 -2.34 23.11 0.85
N LEU A 137 -2.46 22.41 -0.27
CA LEU A 137 -1.52 22.48 -1.38
C LEU A 137 -2.14 23.29 -2.50
N SER A 138 -1.35 24.17 -3.11
CA SER A 138 -1.74 24.98 -4.26
C SER A 138 -0.79 24.71 -5.42
N ASP A 139 -1.31 24.12 -6.50
CA ASP A 139 -0.55 23.88 -7.73
C ASP A 139 -0.31 25.21 -8.46
N THR A 140 0.95 25.53 -8.77
CA THR A 140 1.30 26.82 -9.41
C THR A 140 1.00 26.86 -10.90
N ALA A 141 0.73 25.72 -11.55
CA ALA A 141 0.32 25.65 -12.95
C ALA A 141 -1.16 25.98 -13.15
N GLU A 142 -2.03 25.48 -12.26
CA GLU A 142 -3.50 25.62 -12.39
C GLU A 142 -4.13 26.53 -11.32
N ALA A 143 -3.35 27.01 -10.34
CA ALA A 143 -3.84 27.74 -9.16
C ALA A 143 -4.96 27.01 -8.42
N LYS A 144 -4.91 25.68 -8.43
CA LYS A 144 -5.89 24.81 -7.79
C LYS A 144 -5.43 24.44 -6.40
N GLU A 145 -6.29 24.68 -5.42
CA GLU A 145 -6.04 24.35 -4.01
C GLU A 145 -6.80 23.10 -3.58
N TRP A 146 -6.17 22.28 -2.73
CA TRP A 146 -6.85 21.19 -2.04
C TRP A 146 -6.28 20.99 -0.64
N GLU A 147 -7.16 20.62 0.29
CA GLU A 147 -6.81 20.34 1.68
C GLU A 147 -6.20 18.94 1.82
N VAL A 148 -5.06 18.85 2.51
CA VAL A 148 -4.33 17.59 2.77
C VAL A 148 -4.27 17.22 4.25
N TRP A 149 -4.60 18.16 5.15
CA TRP A 149 -4.68 17.95 6.59
C TRP A 149 -5.59 19.01 7.21
N SER A 150 -6.43 18.65 8.17
CA SER A 150 -7.24 19.62 8.92
C SER A 150 -7.61 19.12 10.30
N LEU A 151 -7.39 19.97 11.31
CA LEU A 151 -7.79 19.70 12.68
C LEU A 151 -8.68 20.82 13.20
N SER A 152 -9.81 20.45 13.81
CA SER A 152 -10.80 21.41 14.32
C SER A 152 -11.07 21.20 15.80
N GLY A 153 -11.24 22.30 16.52
CA GLY A 153 -11.57 22.31 17.95
C GLY A 153 -10.35 22.28 18.87
N GLU A 154 -10.63 22.14 20.16
CA GLU A 154 -9.61 22.11 21.22
C GLU A 154 -8.84 20.79 21.22
N ALA A 155 -7.52 20.85 21.33
CA ALA A 155 -6.60 19.70 21.42
C ALA A 155 -5.83 19.65 22.76
N GLY A 156 -6.33 20.36 23.78
CA GLY A 156 -5.73 20.45 25.12
C GLY A 156 -4.61 21.49 25.23
N ASN A 157 -4.19 21.78 26.47
CA ASN A 157 -3.18 22.80 26.78
C ASN A 157 -1.75 22.23 26.73
N ALA A 158 -1.35 21.69 25.58
CA ALA A 158 -0.01 21.19 25.34
C ALA A 158 0.37 21.34 23.87
N TRP A 159 1.67 21.47 23.61
CA TRP A 159 2.19 21.34 22.26
C TRP A 159 2.14 19.87 21.85
N TYR A 160 1.60 19.58 20.67
CA TYR A 160 1.63 18.25 20.08
C TYR A 160 2.18 18.32 18.67
N GLN A 161 2.76 17.21 18.23
CA GLN A 161 3.35 17.09 16.92
C GLN A 161 2.28 16.62 15.93
N ALA A 162 2.21 17.30 14.79
CA ALA A 162 1.46 16.91 13.63
C ALA A 162 2.42 16.50 12.53
N GLU A 163 2.00 15.53 11.72
CA GLU A 163 2.73 15.14 10.52
C GLU A 163 1.78 14.70 9.40
N LEU A 164 2.22 14.86 8.15
CA LEU A 164 1.47 14.45 6.97
C LEU A 164 2.38 14.22 5.77
N PRO A 165 1.99 13.33 4.84
CA PRO A 165 2.64 13.21 3.54
C PRO A 165 2.21 14.35 2.61
N ILE A 166 3.15 14.84 1.82
CA ILE A 166 2.97 15.87 0.80
C ILE A 166 3.48 15.32 -0.52
N SER A 167 2.62 15.35 -1.54
CA SER A 167 2.94 14.94 -2.89
C SER A 167 2.15 15.76 -3.89
N SER A 168 2.83 16.26 -4.92
CA SER A 168 2.25 16.99 -6.03
C SER A 168 3.04 16.69 -7.32
N PRO A 169 2.36 16.37 -8.44
CA PRO A 169 3.02 16.14 -9.73
C PRO A 169 3.53 17.44 -10.38
N ASN A 170 3.05 18.59 -9.92
CA ASN A 170 3.42 19.92 -10.39
C ASN A 170 4.09 20.72 -9.27
N PRO A 171 4.90 21.75 -9.59
CA PRO A 171 5.38 22.70 -8.59
C PRO A 171 4.20 23.29 -7.81
N PHE A 172 4.39 23.47 -6.51
CA PHE A 172 3.29 23.76 -5.60
C PHE A 172 3.71 24.65 -4.44
N MET A 173 2.76 25.30 -3.79
CA MET A 173 2.96 25.99 -2.51
C MET A 173 2.18 25.28 -1.41
N ILE A 174 2.70 25.36 -0.19
CA ILE A 174 2.03 24.88 1.02
C ILE A 174 1.43 26.09 1.71
N ILE A 175 0.16 25.98 2.09
CA ILE A 175 -0.60 27.07 2.68
C ILE A 175 -1.14 26.60 4.01
N ILE A 176 -0.73 27.26 5.08
CA ILE A 176 -1.19 26.97 6.43
C ILE A 176 -2.29 27.97 6.77
N SER A 177 -3.52 27.47 6.91
CA SER A 177 -4.69 28.29 7.18
C SER A 177 -5.18 28.10 8.62
N GLY A 178 -5.21 29.19 9.38
CA GLY A 178 -5.78 29.25 10.72
C GLY A 178 -7.13 29.95 10.68
N LYS A 179 -8.20 29.27 11.09
CA LYS A 179 -9.57 29.78 11.10
C LYS A 179 -10.03 30.06 12.52
N VAL A 180 -10.63 31.23 12.73
CA VAL A 180 -11.26 31.63 13.99
C VAL A 180 -12.54 30.84 14.20
N GLY A 181 -12.68 30.26 15.40
CA GLY A 181 -13.83 29.44 15.75
C GLY A 181 -15.03 30.24 16.22
N LYS A 182 -15.79 29.72 17.18
CA LYS A 182 -17.10 30.28 17.55
C LYS A 182 -17.02 31.55 18.40
N ASN A 183 -15.90 31.78 19.08
CA ASN A 183 -15.70 32.91 19.96
C ASN A 183 -14.22 33.34 19.96
N ASN A 184 -13.89 34.31 20.81
CA ASN A 184 -12.58 34.95 20.91
C ASN A 184 -11.70 34.39 22.04
N LEU A 185 -11.92 33.14 22.43
CA LEU A 185 -11.25 32.48 23.56
C LEU A 185 -10.43 31.27 23.10
N GLY A 186 -9.80 31.36 21.94
CA GLY A 186 -8.93 30.29 21.45
C GLY A 186 -7.86 30.77 20.49
N ASP A 187 -6.61 30.45 20.78
CA ASP A 187 -5.49 30.76 19.90
C ASP A 187 -5.01 29.47 19.24
N ILE A 188 -4.49 29.59 18.02
CA ILE A 188 -3.85 28.49 17.30
C ILE A 188 -2.41 28.90 17.06
N ALA A 189 -1.46 28.08 17.50
CA ALA A 189 -0.04 28.32 17.33
C ALA A 189 0.65 27.18 16.57
N LEU A 190 1.76 27.52 15.93
CA LEU A 190 2.60 26.68 15.07
C LEU A 190 4.06 26.89 15.43
N ASP A 191 4.82 25.80 15.45
CA ASP A 191 6.25 25.83 15.73
C ASP A 191 6.98 24.70 14.99
N ASP A 192 8.31 24.82 14.83
CA ASP A 192 9.20 23.78 14.32
C ASP A 192 8.75 23.06 13.04
N LEU A 193 8.45 23.81 11.98
CA LEU A 193 8.20 23.28 10.64
C LEU A 193 9.45 22.60 10.10
N SER A 194 9.31 21.33 9.67
CA SER A 194 10.40 20.55 9.11
C SER A 194 9.93 19.57 8.05
N PHE A 195 10.81 19.29 7.09
CA PHE A 195 10.55 18.38 5.99
C PHE A 195 11.58 17.24 5.96
N THR A 196 11.11 16.02 5.73
CA THR A 196 11.97 14.88 5.45
C THR A 196 11.53 14.16 4.19
N GLN A 197 12.46 13.58 3.44
CA GLN A 197 12.11 12.78 2.27
C GLN A 197 11.43 11.47 2.71
N GLY A 198 10.33 11.11 2.04
CA GLY A 198 9.58 9.89 2.30
C GLY A 198 8.14 10.17 2.73
N SER A 199 7.31 9.12 2.68
CA SER A 199 5.96 9.15 3.22
C SER A 199 6.02 8.99 4.74
N CYS A 200 5.03 9.54 5.44
CA CYS A 200 4.82 9.37 6.87
C CYS A 200 3.33 9.33 7.16
N PRO A 201 2.90 8.70 8.27
CA PRO A 201 1.49 8.66 8.63
C PRO A 201 0.96 10.06 8.90
N THR A 202 -0.36 10.21 8.72
CA THR A 202 -1.03 11.45 9.10
C THR A 202 -1.30 11.47 10.61
N ALA A 203 -0.74 12.47 11.29
CA ALA A 203 -0.92 12.67 12.73
C ALA A 203 -1.44 14.09 13.04
N PRO A 204 -2.37 14.23 14.01
CA PRO A 204 -3.14 13.14 14.62
C PRO A 204 -4.06 12.48 13.59
N GLN A 205 -4.40 11.20 13.79
CA GLN A 205 -5.20 10.41 12.84
C GLN A 205 -6.52 11.08 12.42
N ILE A 206 -7.16 11.80 13.33
CA ILE A 206 -8.41 12.55 13.05
C ILE A 206 -8.25 13.72 12.09
N ALA A 207 -7.00 14.13 11.79
CA ALA A 207 -6.71 15.25 10.93
C ALA A 207 -6.56 14.88 9.45
N ALA A 208 -6.59 13.58 9.12
CA ALA A 208 -6.61 13.13 7.74
C ALA A 208 -7.94 13.51 7.05
N PRO A 209 -7.93 14.26 5.95
CA PRO A 209 -9.15 14.64 5.23
C PRO A 209 -9.72 13.46 4.43
N ILE A 210 -8.90 12.45 4.16
CA ILE A 210 -9.25 11.24 3.43
C ILE A 210 -9.49 10.12 4.43
N SER A 211 -10.62 9.44 4.29
CA SER A 211 -10.91 8.20 5.02
C SER A 211 -9.94 7.10 4.57
N GLY A 212 -9.16 6.55 5.50
CA GLY A 212 -8.32 5.38 5.25
C GLY A 212 -6.97 5.42 5.96
N ASP A 213 -6.42 6.61 6.24
CA ASP A 213 -5.16 6.73 6.99
C ASP A 213 -5.32 6.09 8.37
N CYS A 214 -4.36 5.25 8.76
CA CYS A 214 -4.46 4.48 9.98
C CYS A 214 -3.11 4.00 10.52
N THR A 215 -2.77 4.48 11.72
CA THR A 215 -1.61 4.00 12.51
C THR A 215 -2.00 2.97 13.56
N PHE A 216 -3.29 2.60 13.63
CA PHE A 216 -3.87 1.70 14.62
C PHE A 216 -3.68 2.08 16.10
N GLU A 217 -3.08 3.21 16.44
CA GLU A 217 -2.75 3.57 17.83
C GLU A 217 -3.97 3.80 18.72
N VAL A 218 -5.06 4.32 18.14
CA VAL A 218 -6.31 4.61 18.88
C VAL A 218 -7.36 3.53 18.64
N ASP A 219 -7.63 3.23 17.37
CA ASP A 219 -8.63 2.28 16.89
C ASP A 219 -8.27 1.79 15.48
N GLU A 220 -9.18 1.06 14.82
CA GLU A 220 -9.01 0.57 13.45
C GLU A 220 -9.35 1.63 12.38
N CYS A 221 -9.55 2.89 12.72
CA CYS A 221 -9.74 4.00 11.77
C CYS A 221 -10.90 3.80 10.78
N GLY A 222 -11.92 3.05 11.18
CA GLY A 222 -13.06 2.65 10.34
C GLY A 222 -12.78 1.46 9.41
N TRP A 223 -11.57 0.93 9.39
CA TRP A 223 -11.29 -0.38 8.82
C TRP A 223 -11.97 -1.46 9.67
N ALA A 224 -12.39 -2.54 9.03
CA ALA A 224 -13.09 -3.62 9.72
C ALA A 224 -12.80 -4.98 9.09
N ASN A 225 -12.75 -6.00 9.95
CA ASN A 225 -12.96 -7.37 9.51
C ASN A 225 -14.36 -7.52 8.93
N VAL A 226 -14.48 -8.35 7.91
CA VAL A 226 -15.78 -8.66 7.29
C VAL A 226 -16.67 -9.45 8.25
N GLY A 227 -17.98 -9.37 8.07
CA GLY A 227 -18.89 -10.07 8.95
C GLY A 227 -18.85 -11.59 8.70
N VAL A 228 -18.93 -12.39 9.77
CA VAL A 228 -19.05 -13.87 9.69
C VAL A 228 -20.20 -14.33 8.78
N ARG A 229 -21.22 -13.49 8.59
CA ARG A 229 -22.37 -13.78 7.71
C ARG A 229 -22.05 -13.64 6.22
N ASP A 230 -21.04 -12.86 5.88
CA ASP A 230 -20.63 -12.60 4.50
C ASP A 230 -19.89 -13.81 3.91
N ARG A 231 -19.25 -14.63 4.77
CA ARG A 231 -18.55 -15.88 4.40
C ARG A 231 -17.54 -15.69 3.27
N VAL A 232 -16.87 -14.55 3.25
CA VAL A 232 -15.87 -14.21 2.24
C VAL A 232 -14.45 -14.58 2.69
N ASP A 233 -14.26 -14.81 3.99
CA ASP A 233 -13.01 -15.21 4.64
C ASP A 233 -13.25 -16.28 5.74
N ASP A 234 -12.16 -16.77 6.35
CA ASP A 234 -12.14 -17.91 7.27
C ASP A 234 -11.64 -17.54 8.68
N ILE A 235 -10.83 -16.49 8.78
CA ILE A 235 -10.15 -16.01 9.99
C ILE A 235 -10.11 -14.47 9.97
N ASP A 236 -9.97 -13.83 11.13
CA ASP A 236 -9.94 -12.37 11.24
C ASP A 236 -8.52 -11.83 11.45
N TRP A 237 -8.29 -10.59 11.05
CA TRP A 237 -7.11 -9.83 11.46
C TRP A 237 -7.28 -9.35 12.90
N ASP A 238 -6.22 -9.47 13.71
CA ASP A 238 -6.22 -9.04 15.10
C ASP A 238 -5.42 -7.75 15.25
N ARG A 239 -6.03 -6.72 15.86
CA ARG A 239 -5.29 -5.54 16.34
C ARG A 239 -4.55 -5.91 17.62
N VAL A 240 -3.23 -5.94 17.57
CA VAL A 240 -2.38 -6.41 18.66
C VAL A 240 -1.37 -5.36 19.05
N SER A 241 -1.05 -5.28 20.35
CA SER A 241 0.10 -4.47 20.76
C SER A 241 1.40 -5.16 20.40
N GLY A 242 2.46 -4.40 20.11
CA GLY A 242 3.80 -4.95 19.87
C GLY A 242 4.24 -5.91 20.98
N GLN A 243 3.92 -5.60 22.24
CA GLN A 243 4.19 -6.43 23.41
C GLN A 243 3.45 -7.79 23.41
N ALA A 244 2.23 -7.82 22.87
CA ALA A 244 1.42 -9.04 22.82
C ALA A 244 1.89 -10.00 21.73
N THR A 245 2.64 -9.49 20.75
CA THR A 245 3.25 -10.34 19.73
C THR A 245 4.37 -11.16 20.38
N ARG A 246 4.34 -12.49 20.22
CA ARG A 246 5.43 -13.38 20.69
C ARG A 246 6.67 -13.31 19.79
N THR A 247 6.73 -12.30 18.94
CA THR A 247 7.75 -12.06 17.92
C THR A 247 8.56 -10.84 18.33
N SER A 248 9.80 -10.72 17.84
CA SER A 248 10.67 -9.55 18.10
C SER A 248 10.23 -8.28 17.35
N THR A 249 8.98 -8.25 16.87
CA THR A 249 8.42 -7.19 16.02
C THR A 249 7.70 -6.20 16.91
N TYR A 250 8.26 -4.99 17.00
CA TYR A 250 7.65 -3.85 17.68
C TYR A 250 6.65 -3.16 16.75
N ASP A 251 5.76 -2.33 17.29
CA ASP A 251 4.94 -1.43 16.48
C ASP A 251 5.83 -0.48 15.64
N HIS A 252 5.44 -0.16 14.41
CA HIS A 252 6.26 0.67 13.53
C HIS A 252 6.07 2.15 13.86
N THR A 253 4.83 2.60 14.05
CA THR A 253 4.48 4.01 14.34
C THR A 253 5.31 4.60 15.48
N LEU A 254 5.32 3.93 16.64
CA LEU A 254 6.03 4.36 17.85
C LEU A 254 7.44 3.76 17.97
N GLY A 255 7.79 2.78 17.15
CA GLY A 255 9.03 2.03 17.26
C GLY A 255 9.18 1.32 18.62
N SER A 256 8.06 0.91 19.24
CA SER A 256 8.05 0.40 20.61
C SER A 256 7.05 -0.74 20.82
N GLU A 257 7.19 -1.49 21.92
CA GLU A 257 6.24 -2.55 22.29
C GLU A 257 4.82 -2.03 22.65
N LYS A 258 4.67 -0.72 22.86
CA LYS A 258 3.42 -0.13 23.36
C LYS A 258 2.41 0.27 22.28
N GLY A 259 2.85 0.37 21.03
CA GLY A 259 1.96 0.69 19.90
C GLY A 259 1.20 -0.53 19.40
N PHE A 260 0.36 -0.33 18.40
CA PHE A 260 -0.60 -1.29 17.90
C PHE A 260 -0.48 -1.46 16.39
N LEU A 261 -0.61 -2.70 15.93
CA LEU A 261 -0.60 -3.04 14.52
C LEU A 261 -1.66 -4.10 14.20
N MET A 262 -1.90 -4.35 12.91
CA MET A 262 -2.75 -5.46 12.48
C MET A 262 -1.91 -6.70 12.19
N ALA A 263 -2.32 -7.83 12.75
CA ALA A 263 -1.56 -9.08 12.64
C ALA A 263 -2.42 -10.30 12.34
N LEU A 264 -1.83 -11.23 11.58
CA LEU A 264 -2.16 -12.65 11.55
C LEU A 264 -1.00 -13.42 12.16
N ALA A 265 -1.27 -14.05 13.30
CA ALA A 265 -0.34 -14.92 14.00
C ALA A 265 -0.92 -16.31 14.16
N ARG A 266 -0.05 -17.30 14.35
CA ARG A 266 -0.46 -18.71 14.45
C ARG A 266 -1.47 -18.93 15.60
N ASN A 267 -2.65 -19.43 15.28
CA ASN A 267 -3.67 -19.82 16.25
C ASN A 267 -4.26 -21.22 15.96
N ASN A 268 -5.16 -21.71 16.81
CA ASN A 268 -5.76 -23.06 16.67
C ASN A 268 -6.85 -23.15 15.59
N VAL A 269 -7.25 -22.04 14.98
CA VAL A 269 -8.36 -21.95 14.03
C VAL A 269 -7.84 -22.01 12.59
N GLN A 270 -6.65 -21.46 12.34
CA GLN A 270 -6.02 -21.38 11.04
C GLN A 270 -5.73 -22.74 10.41
N ARG A 271 -6.03 -22.84 9.11
CA ARG A 271 -5.69 -23.97 8.25
C ARG A 271 -4.91 -23.44 7.04
N PRO A 272 -4.12 -24.28 6.36
CA PRO A 272 -3.51 -23.88 5.10
C PRO A 272 -4.60 -23.45 4.11
N GLY A 273 -4.44 -22.26 3.53
CA GLY A 273 -5.41 -21.61 2.64
C GLY A 273 -6.46 -20.75 3.34
N SER A 274 -6.50 -20.68 4.69
CA SER A 274 -7.43 -19.79 5.40
C SER A 274 -7.17 -18.33 5.05
N ARG A 275 -8.21 -17.58 4.70
CA ARG A 275 -8.10 -16.17 4.31
C ARG A 275 -8.65 -15.25 5.39
N ALA A 276 -8.11 -14.03 5.48
CA ALA A 276 -8.56 -12.97 6.38
C ALA A 276 -8.74 -11.67 5.62
N TRP A 277 -9.91 -11.04 5.71
CA TRP A 277 -10.21 -9.78 5.01
C TRP A 277 -10.32 -8.61 5.97
N PHE A 278 -9.53 -7.57 5.72
CA PHE A 278 -9.63 -6.30 6.43
C PHE A 278 -9.90 -5.18 5.43
N ALA A 279 -11.10 -4.61 5.48
CA ALA A 279 -11.60 -3.70 4.48
C ALA A 279 -11.71 -2.27 5.01
N SER A 280 -11.37 -1.30 4.17
CA SER A 280 -11.54 0.12 4.47
C SER A 280 -13.02 0.53 4.42
N LEU A 281 -13.33 1.73 4.93
CA LEU A 281 -14.55 2.43 4.54
C LEU A 281 -14.58 2.68 3.03
N GLU A 282 -15.77 2.94 2.48
CA GLU A 282 -15.92 3.34 1.08
C GLU A 282 -15.21 4.67 0.82
N MET A 283 -14.28 4.65 -0.12
CA MET A 283 -13.57 5.83 -0.59
C MET A 283 -14.38 6.51 -1.69
N LYS A 284 -14.40 7.86 -1.66
CA LYS A 284 -15.02 8.66 -2.70
C LYS A 284 -14.24 8.54 -4.01
N GLN A 285 -14.96 8.72 -5.12
CA GLN A 285 -14.38 8.80 -6.47
C GLN A 285 -13.19 9.76 -6.54
N THR A 286 -12.19 9.41 -7.34
CA THR A 286 -10.97 10.20 -7.50
C THR A 286 -10.78 10.56 -8.97
N THR A 287 -10.56 11.85 -9.25
CA THR A 287 -10.29 12.35 -10.60
C THR A 287 -8.80 12.31 -10.96
N MET A 288 -7.97 11.79 -10.05
CA MET A 288 -6.52 11.66 -10.21
C MET A 288 -6.09 10.35 -9.53
N PRO A 289 -5.01 9.71 -10.01
CA PRO A 289 -4.43 8.56 -9.34
C PRO A 289 -3.93 8.94 -7.94
N ARG A 290 -3.91 7.95 -7.05
CA ARG A 290 -3.41 8.07 -5.70
C ARG A 290 -2.37 7.01 -5.41
N CYS A 291 -1.58 7.28 -4.39
CA CYS A 291 -0.63 6.33 -3.84
C CYS A 291 -1.03 5.97 -2.43
N MET A 292 -0.92 4.68 -2.16
CA MET A 292 -1.04 4.13 -0.83
C MET A 292 0.33 3.63 -0.41
N SER A 293 0.74 3.97 0.80
CA SER A 293 1.88 3.38 1.47
C SER A 293 1.45 2.73 2.78
N PHE A 294 2.23 1.74 3.21
CA PHE A 294 2.06 1.07 4.49
C PHE A 294 3.36 0.34 4.84
N TRP A 295 3.51 -0.04 6.10
CA TRP A 295 4.61 -0.88 6.55
C TRP A 295 4.13 -2.31 6.74
N PHE A 296 4.96 -3.28 6.40
CA PHE A 296 4.62 -4.69 6.54
C PHE A 296 5.78 -5.53 7.06
N VAL A 297 5.44 -6.68 7.61
CA VAL A 297 6.38 -7.73 8.00
C VAL A 297 5.77 -9.10 7.67
N LEU A 298 6.51 -9.91 6.93
CA LEU A 298 6.18 -11.32 6.68
C LEU A 298 7.35 -12.15 7.20
N ASN A 299 7.25 -12.61 8.44
CA ASN A 299 8.34 -13.28 9.12
C ASN A 299 8.01 -14.76 9.39
N GLU A 300 8.89 -15.65 8.94
CA GLU A 300 8.85 -17.07 9.26
C GLU A 300 10.16 -17.38 9.98
N PRO A 301 10.16 -17.49 11.33
CA PRO A 301 11.40 -17.56 12.12
C PRO A 301 12.28 -18.76 11.79
N PHE A 302 11.70 -19.81 11.21
CA PHE A 302 12.41 -21.02 10.82
C PHE A 302 11.86 -21.52 9.49
N ILE A 303 12.75 -21.68 8.50
CA ILE A 303 12.44 -22.22 7.18
C ILE A 303 13.16 -23.55 7.06
N ASP A 304 12.41 -24.64 6.85
CA ASP A 304 12.97 -25.98 6.67
C ASP A 304 13.38 -26.22 5.21
N ASN A 305 13.91 -27.42 4.91
CA ASN A 305 14.35 -27.79 3.56
C ASN A 305 13.22 -27.84 2.52
N THR A 306 11.96 -27.76 2.92
CA THR A 306 10.81 -27.71 2.01
C THR A 306 10.47 -26.29 1.56
N GLY A 307 11.17 -25.29 2.08
CA GLY A 307 10.99 -23.88 1.75
C GLY A 307 9.99 -23.17 2.66
N PRO A 308 9.77 -21.86 2.42
CA PRO A 308 8.91 -21.06 3.27
C PRO A 308 7.44 -21.40 3.03
N SER A 309 6.65 -21.31 4.09
CA SER A 309 5.27 -21.81 4.15
C SER A 309 4.30 -20.85 4.84
N LEU A 310 4.72 -19.62 5.11
CA LEU A 310 3.98 -18.65 5.90
C LEU A 310 2.59 -18.30 5.32
N GLY A 311 2.49 -18.04 4.02
CA GLY A 311 1.26 -17.46 3.45
C GLY A 311 1.49 -16.33 2.46
N SER A 312 0.55 -15.41 2.34
CA SER A 312 0.66 -14.20 1.53
C SER A 312 -0.06 -13.01 2.13
N LEU A 313 0.40 -11.82 1.76
CA LEU A 313 -0.32 -10.57 1.97
C LEU A 313 -0.63 -9.94 0.59
N THR A 314 -1.90 -9.68 0.34
CA THR A 314 -2.37 -9.03 -0.91
C THR A 314 -3.22 -7.82 -0.57
N VAL A 315 -3.01 -6.73 -1.30
CA VAL A 315 -3.89 -5.55 -1.28
C VAL A 315 -4.72 -5.52 -2.55
N TYR A 316 -6.03 -5.38 -2.40
CA TYR A 316 -6.98 -5.26 -3.51
C TYR A 316 -7.69 -3.91 -3.50
N THR A 317 -8.07 -3.44 -4.68
CA THR A 317 -9.19 -2.52 -4.84
C THR A 317 -10.47 -3.34 -5.06
N LYS A 318 -11.54 -2.98 -4.36
CA LYS A 318 -12.87 -3.57 -4.50
C LYS A 318 -13.81 -2.51 -5.04
N ASN A 319 -14.35 -2.70 -6.24
CA ASN A 319 -15.31 -1.76 -6.82
C ASN A 319 -16.74 -2.00 -6.27
N ALA A 320 -17.67 -1.12 -6.65
CA ALA A 320 -19.08 -1.20 -6.27
C ALA A 320 -19.77 -2.52 -6.71
N LYS A 321 -19.26 -3.19 -7.74
CA LYS A 321 -19.74 -4.51 -8.22
C LYS A 321 -19.11 -5.68 -7.46
N SER A 322 -18.38 -5.40 -6.38
CA SER A 322 -17.61 -6.38 -5.59
C SER A 322 -16.55 -7.14 -6.40
N VAL A 323 -16.11 -6.59 -7.53
CA VAL A 323 -14.95 -7.10 -8.25
C VAL A 323 -13.70 -6.61 -7.54
N MET A 324 -12.81 -7.55 -7.26
CA MET A 324 -11.61 -7.34 -6.48
C MET A 324 -10.37 -7.47 -7.38
N THR A 325 -9.66 -6.36 -7.57
CA THR A 325 -8.46 -6.29 -8.42
C THR A 325 -7.21 -6.12 -7.57
N PRO A 326 -6.23 -7.04 -7.65
CA PRO A 326 -5.00 -6.95 -6.86
C PRO A 326 -4.10 -5.81 -7.35
N ILE A 327 -3.62 -4.98 -6.43
CA ILE A 327 -2.72 -3.84 -6.72
C ILE A 327 -1.32 -4.01 -6.10
N TRP A 328 -1.19 -4.91 -5.12
CA TRP A 328 0.07 -5.23 -4.45
C TRP A 328 0.01 -6.64 -3.88
N ARG A 329 1.08 -7.44 -4.01
CA ARG A 329 1.10 -8.80 -3.45
C ARG A 329 2.49 -9.32 -3.15
N LEU A 330 2.71 -9.82 -1.94
CA LEU A 330 3.90 -10.61 -1.59
C LEU A 330 3.53 -11.95 -0.97
N TYR A 331 4.44 -12.89 -1.12
CA TYR A 331 4.30 -14.25 -0.61
C TYR A 331 5.43 -14.57 0.36
N ASN A 332 5.10 -15.36 1.36
CA ASN A 332 6.02 -16.04 2.25
C ASN A 332 7.00 -15.09 2.95
N HIS A 333 8.07 -15.62 3.52
CA HIS A 333 9.04 -14.86 4.29
C HIS A 333 9.68 -13.71 3.49
N GLN A 334 9.61 -12.49 4.02
CA GLN A 334 10.21 -11.27 3.50
C GLN A 334 11.28 -10.66 4.42
N GLY A 335 11.51 -11.28 5.58
CA GLY A 335 12.42 -10.81 6.62
C GLY A 335 11.71 -10.55 7.95
N PRO A 336 12.47 -10.39 9.05
CA PRO A 336 11.93 -10.08 10.38
C PRO A 336 11.69 -8.59 10.62
N GLU A 337 12.27 -7.72 9.78
CA GLU A 337 12.19 -6.27 9.91
C GLU A 337 10.98 -5.69 9.17
N TRP A 338 10.51 -4.53 9.63
CA TRP A 338 9.52 -3.73 8.92
C TRP A 338 10.05 -3.28 7.57
N ARG A 339 9.21 -3.42 6.54
CA ARG A 339 9.52 -3.02 5.18
C ARG A 339 8.44 -2.09 4.66
N TYR A 340 8.88 -1.06 3.94
CA TYR A 340 8.00 -0.12 3.28
C TYR A 340 7.32 -0.79 2.07
N ALA A 341 6.01 -0.62 1.99
CA ALA A 341 5.20 -0.98 0.84
C ALA A 341 4.56 0.26 0.23
N GLN A 342 4.36 0.19 -1.08
CA GLN A 342 3.70 1.23 -1.86
C GLN A 342 2.92 0.61 -3.01
N ALA A 343 1.73 1.12 -3.27
CA ALA A 343 0.87 0.66 -4.35
C ALA A 343 0.10 1.83 -4.98
N MET A 344 0.04 1.82 -6.31
CA MET A 344 -0.78 2.77 -7.06
C MET A 344 -2.25 2.37 -6.97
N ILE A 345 -3.09 3.36 -6.70
CA ILE A 345 -4.54 3.25 -6.78
C ILE A 345 -4.98 4.02 -8.03
N PRO A 346 -5.53 3.32 -9.04
CA PRO A 346 -5.95 3.96 -10.27
C PRO A 346 -7.12 4.93 -10.02
N GLU A 347 -7.26 5.92 -10.89
CA GLU A 347 -8.42 6.78 -10.91
C GLU A 347 -9.70 5.97 -11.17
N THR A 348 -10.79 6.35 -10.52
CA THR A 348 -12.07 5.65 -10.63
C THR A 348 -13.23 6.63 -10.53
N THR A 349 -14.24 6.39 -11.38
CA THR A 349 -15.53 7.08 -11.37
C THR A 349 -16.53 6.42 -10.44
N GLU A 350 -16.25 5.20 -9.96
CA GLU A 350 -17.08 4.47 -9.00
C GLU A 350 -16.44 4.50 -7.60
N HIS A 351 -17.27 4.40 -6.57
CA HIS A 351 -16.80 4.17 -5.19
C HIS A 351 -16.04 2.85 -5.10
N MET A 352 -15.01 2.82 -4.26
CA MET A 352 -14.21 1.63 -4.03
C MET A 352 -13.80 1.48 -2.57
N GLN A 353 -13.41 0.27 -2.19
CA GLN A 353 -12.76 -0.02 -0.91
C GLN A 353 -11.36 -0.58 -1.18
N ILE A 354 -10.47 -0.40 -0.22
CA ILE A 354 -9.20 -1.12 -0.16
C ILE A 354 -9.38 -2.31 0.77
N VAL A 355 -8.86 -3.46 0.37
CA VAL A 355 -8.94 -4.69 1.15
C VAL A 355 -7.56 -5.31 1.30
N PHE A 356 -7.13 -5.49 2.55
CA PHE A 356 -5.98 -6.33 2.89
C PHE A 356 -6.47 -7.77 3.07
N GLU A 357 -6.02 -8.66 2.19
CA GLU A 357 -6.24 -10.11 2.30
C GLU A 357 -4.95 -10.78 2.77
N GLY A 358 -5.02 -11.42 3.93
CA GLY A 358 -3.97 -12.33 4.39
C GLY A 358 -4.39 -13.76 4.13
N THR A 359 -3.57 -14.52 3.40
CA THR A 359 -3.78 -15.97 3.22
C THR A 359 -2.78 -16.70 4.09
N TRP A 360 -3.27 -17.53 4.99
CA TRP A 360 -2.43 -18.31 5.89
C TRP A 360 -1.94 -19.58 5.20
N GLY A 361 -0.62 -19.76 5.14
CA GLY A 361 -0.02 -20.96 4.58
C GLY A 361 -0.01 -22.13 5.56
N SER A 362 0.63 -23.25 5.20
CA SER A 362 0.81 -24.35 6.14
C SER A 362 1.65 -24.00 7.38
N SER A 363 2.39 -22.88 7.32
CA SER A 363 3.04 -22.16 8.42
C SER A 363 3.54 -23.08 9.53
N ARG A 364 4.63 -23.78 9.23
CA ARG A 364 5.20 -24.83 10.09
C ARG A 364 6.01 -24.26 11.25
N ALA A 365 6.59 -23.09 11.05
CA ALA A 365 7.13 -22.25 12.11
C ALA A 365 6.02 -21.32 12.63
N ASN A 366 6.12 -20.83 13.86
CA ASN A 366 5.19 -19.84 14.40
C ASN A 366 5.39 -18.49 13.69
N GLY A 367 4.96 -18.44 12.44
CA GLY A 367 5.10 -17.30 11.55
C GLY A 367 4.17 -16.15 11.89
N PHE A 368 4.42 -15.01 11.26
CA PHE A 368 3.76 -13.75 11.53
C PHE A 368 3.62 -12.94 10.24
N ILE A 369 2.39 -12.49 9.96
CA ILE A 369 2.10 -11.52 8.91
C ILE A 369 1.52 -10.30 9.63
N GLY A 370 2.16 -9.14 9.48
CA GLY A 370 1.68 -7.90 10.08
C GLY A 370 1.79 -6.74 9.11
N PHE A 371 0.92 -5.75 9.29
CA PHE A 371 1.01 -4.45 8.61
C PHE A 371 0.57 -3.31 9.54
N ASP A 372 1.05 -2.12 9.23
CA ASP A 372 0.88 -0.91 10.03
C ASP A 372 1.00 0.36 9.15
N ASP A 373 0.69 1.53 9.69
CA ASP A 373 0.96 2.85 9.12
C ASP A 373 0.39 3.05 7.70
N ILE A 374 -0.90 2.76 7.51
CA ILE A 374 -1.57 2.97 6.23
C ILE A 374 -1.70 4.47 5.97
N THR A 375 -1.24 4.90 4.81
CA THR A 375 -1.20 6.32 4.42
C THR A 375 -1.56 6.51 2.95
N PHE A 376 -2.32 7.55 2.63
CA PHE A 376 -2.66 7.92 1.25
C PHE A 376 -2.12 9.31 0.86
N PHE A 377 -1.58 9.43 -0.35
CA PHE A 377 -1.16 10.71 -0.91
C PHE A 377 -1.44 10.81 -2.42
N GLY A 378 -1.44 12.03 -2.95
CA GLY A 378 -1.77 12.31 -4.35
C GLY A 378 -0.66 11.91 -5.32
N GLY A 379 -1.04 11.48 -6.53
CA GLY A 379 -0.11 11.17 -7.62
C GLY A 379 -0.08 9.69 -7.98
N ALA A 380 0.60 9.38 -9.09
CA ALA A 380 0.95 8.01 -9.46
C ALA A 380 2.28 7.64 -8.79
N CYS A 381 2.48 6.36 -8.49
CA CYS A 381 3.70 5.81 -7.88
C CYS A 381 4.00 4.42 -8.42
N SER A 382 5.25 3.98 -8.27
CA SER A 382 5.62 2.60 -8.53
C SER A 382 5.22 1.70 -7.35
N THR A 383 5.03 0.41 -7.65
CA THR A 383 4.80 -0.61 -6.63
C THR A 383 6.11 -0.91 -5.90
N MET A 384 6.12 -0.76 -4.58
CA MET A 384 7.28 -1.10 -3.74
C MET A 384 6.92 -2.18 -2.70
N PRO A 385 7.81 -3.15 -2.43
CA PRO A 385 9.02 -3.44 -3.20
C PRO A 385 8.67 -3.92 -4.63
N SER A 386 9.61 -3.88 -5.56
CA SER A 386 9.36 -4.26 -6.97
C SER A 386 8.83 -5.69 -7.15
N GLY A 387 9.19 -6.60 -6.24
CA GLY A 387 8.67 -7.97 -6.22
C GLY A 387 7.18 -8.07 -5.85
N ALA A 388 6.57 -6.98 -5.36
CA ALA A 388 5.15 -6.92 -5.03
C ALA A 388 4.25 -6.54 -6.20
N TYR A 389 4.85 -6.20 -7.35
CA TYR A 389 4.14 -5.85 -8.57
C TYR A 389 3.28 -7.01 -9.07
N VAL A 390 1.99 -6.73 -9.28
CA VAL A 390 1.03 -7.74 -9.74
C VAL A 390 1.02 -7.77 -11.27
N ARG A 391 1.43 -8.89 -11.84
CA ARG A 391 1.48 -9.07 -13.31
C ARG A 391 0.20 -9.71 -13.83
N VAL A 392 -0.34 -9.15 -14.90
CA VAL A 392 -1.50 -9.72 -15.62
C VAL A 392 -1.16 -11.13 -16.12
N GLY A 393 -2.10 -12.06 -15.97
CA GLY A 393 -1.95 -13.46 -16.33
C GLY A 393 -1.34 -14.34 -15.23
N GLN A 394 -0.75 -13.79 -14.17
CA GLN A 394 -0.33 -14.60 -13.02
C GLN A 394 -1.55 -15.09 -12.24
N CYS A 395 -1.54 -16.35 -11.84
CA CYS A 395 -2.60 -16.92 -11.02
C CYS A 395 -2.14 -18.12 -10.21
N ARG A 396 -2.35 -18.03 -8.90
CA ARG A 396 -2.18 -19.15 -7.95
C ARG A 396 -3.49 -19.81 -7.56
N PHE A 397 -4.61 -19.39 -8.14
CA PHE A 397 -5.93 -19.99 -7.91
C PHE A 397 -6.43 -20.07 -6.45
N GLU A 398 -5.80 -19.36 -5.51
CA GLU A 398 -6.20 -19.33 -4.09
C GLU A 398 -7.62 -18.79 -3.87
N ARG A 399 -8.10 -17.94 -4.79
CA ARG A 399 -9.43 -17.32 -4.69
C ARG A 399 -10.31 -17.63 -5.89
N ASP A 400 -9.79 -17.38 -7.08
CA ASP A 400 -10.50 -17.44 -8.35
C ASP A 400 -9.53 -17.74 -9.49
N THR A 401 -10.01 -17.65 -10.73
CA THR A 401 -9.22 -17.94 -11.92
C THR A 401 -8.37 -16.76 -12.41
N CYS A 402 -8.27 -15.65 -11.68
CA CYS A 402 -7.49 -14.46 -12.06
C CYS A 402 -7.72 -14.02 -13.52
N ASP A 403 -8.99 -13.90 -13.91
CA ASP A 403 -9.49 -13.59 -15.26
C ASP A 403 -9.18 -14.63 -16.35
N TRP A 404 -8.58 -15.78 -16.00
CA TRP A 404 -8.53 -16.92 -16.91
C TRP A 404 -9.92 -17.50 -17.08
N TYR A 405 -10.26 -17.85 -18.32
CA TYR A 405 -11.59 -18.35 -18.66
C TYR A 405 -11.52 -19.56 -19.59
N ASN A 406 -12.51 -20.44 -19.47
CA ASN A 406 -12.64 -21.58 -20.37
C ASN A 406 -13.12 -21.13 -21.75
N ASP A 407 -12.58 -21.75 -22.80
CA ASP A 407 -13.05 -21.51 -24.16
C ASP A 407 -14.48 -22.03 -24.35
N THR A 408 -15.44 -21.12 -24.52
CA THR A 408 -16.87 -21.44 -24.70
C THR A 408 -17.25 -21.69 -26.17
N THR A 409 -16.33 -21.51 -27.12
CA THR A 409 -16.63 -21.66 -28.57
C THR A 409 -16.72 -23.12 -29.00
N GLN A 410 -16.28 -24.05 -28.15
CA GLN A 410 -16.44 -25.49 -28.37
C GLN A 410 -17.74 -26.00 -27.72
N GLU A 411 -18.89 -25.65 -28.30
CA GLU A 411 -20.26 -26.04 -27.85
C GLU A 411 -20.51 -27.58 -27.71
N LYS A 412 -19.50 -28.43 -27.94
CA LYS A 412 -19.59 -29.90 -27.86
C LYS A 412 -18.69 -30.55 -26.80
N SER A 413 -17.90 -29.79 -26.03
CA SER A 413 -17.10 -30.36 -24.94
C SER A 413 -17.89 -30.36 -23.63
N SER A 414 -18.18 -31.53 -23.05
CA SER A 414 -18.77 -31.65 -21.71
C SER A 414 -17.76 -31.42 -20.58
N VAL A 415 -16.50 -31.13 -20.91
CA VAL A 415 -15.39 -31.03 -19.94
C VAL A 415 -14.68 -29.69 -20.09
N SER A 416 -14.36 -29.11 -18.95
CA SER A 416 -13.66 -27.83 -18.84
C SER A 416 -12.67 -27.88 -17.67
N TRP A 417 -11.73 -26.92 -17.65
CA TRP A 417 -10.95 -26.65 -16.45
C TRP A 417 -11.90 -26.20 -15.33
N ARG A 418 -11.64 -26.68 -14.12
CA ARG A 418 -12.44 -26.37 -12.94
C ARG A 418 -11.53 -26.16 -11.73
N MET A 419 -11.95 -25.27 -10.84
CA MET A 419 -11.27 -25.09 -9.55
C MET A 419 -11.44 -26.35 -8.70
N ALA A 420 -10.36 -26.77 -8.04
CA ALA A 420 -10.41 -27.80 -7.02
C ALA A 420 -11.28 -27.33 -5.84
N THR A 421 -12.03 -28.26 -5.26
CA THR A 421 -12.81 -28.00 -4.04
C THR A 421 -12.56 -29.12 -3.05
N VAL A 422 -12.90 -28.89 -1.78
CA VAL A 422 -12.79 -29.92 -0.73
C VAL A 422 -13.43 -31.26 -1.10
N SER A 423 -14.55 -31.21 -1.83
CA SER A 423 -15.34 -32.39 -2.22
C SER A 423 -14.98 -32.97 -3.60
N ARG A 424 -14.36 -32.16 -4.47
CA ARG A 424 -14.04 -32.53 -5.86
C ARG A 424 -12.63 -32.09 -6.19
N ARG A 425 -11.72 -33.05 -6.09
CA ARG A 425 -10.30 -32.92 -6.44
C ARG A 425 -9.68 -34.27 -6.77
N PRO A 426 -8.66 -34.32 -7.64
CA PRO A 426 -7.98 -35.57 -7.99
C PRO A 426 -7.25 -36.17 -6.80
N ALA A 427 -7.57 -37.41 -6.41
CA ALA A 427 -6.82 -38.22 -5.45
C ALA A 427 -6.42 -37.52 -4.12
N ASN A 428 -7.21 -36.56 -3.64
CA ASN A 428 -6.86 -35.70 -2.49
C ASN A 428 -5.52 -34.95 -2.63
N LEU A 429 -5.13 -34.60 -3.86
CA LEU A 429 -3.98 -33.76 -4.13
C LEU A 429 -4.16 -32.41 -3.39
N PRO A 430 -3.23 -32.03 -2.51
CA PRO A 430 -3.22 -30.69 -1.92
C PRO A 430 -2.71 -29.68 -2.94
N ASP A 431 -3.15 -28.43 -2.80
CA ASP A 431 -2.63 -27.26 -3.51
C ASP A 431 -1.10 -27.16 -3.37
N LYS A 432 -0.43 -26.66 -4.42
CA LYS A 432 1.02 -26.55 -4.46
C LYS A 432 1.55 -25.37 -3.65
N THR A 433 0.79 -24.28 -3.55
CA THR A 433 1.17 -23.00 -2.94
C THR A 433 1.30 -23.12 -1.43
N PHE A 434 0.21 -23.45 -0.75
CA PHE A 434 0.10 -23.45 0.70
C PHE A 434 -0.17 -24.83 1.27
N GLY A 435 -0.45 -25.83 0.43
CA GLY A 435 -0.85 -27.16 0.86
C GLY A 435 -2.29 -27.21 1.32
N ALA A 436 -3.10 -26.25 0.85
CA ALA A 436 -4.52 -26.21 1.14
C ALA A 436 -5.26 -27.37 0.43
N PRO A 437 -6.48 -27.73 0.87
CA PRO A 437 -7.25 -28.78 0.21
C PRO A 437 -7.84 -28.35 -1.15
N GLU A 438 -7.75 -27.07 -1.49
CA GLU A 438 -8.20 -26.38 -2.70
C GLU A 438 -7.19 -25.27 -3.03
N GLY A 439 -7.39 -24.49 -4.08
CA GLY A 439 -6.43 -23.44 -4.49
C GLY A 439 -5.69 -23.74 -5.80
N TYR A 440 -6.21 -24.63 -6.64
CA TYR A 440 -5.62 -24.95 -7.95
C TYR A 440 -6.71 -25.35 -8.94
N ILE A 441 -6.38 -25.43 -10.23
CA ILE A 441 -7.32 -25.88 -11.27
C ILE A 441 -6.98 -27.28 -11.77
N TYR A 442 -7.99 -27.99 -12.26
CA TYR A 442 -7.78 -29.28 -12.89
C TYR A 442 -8.85 -29.58 -13.93
N PHE A 443 -8.61 -30.58 -14.77
CA PHE A 443 -9.66 -31.25 -15.53
C PHE A 443 -9.50 -32.76 -15.39
N ASP A 444 -10.62 -33.48 -15.47
CA ASP A 444 -10.62 -34.94 -15.47
C ASP A 444 -11.61 -35.49 -16.51
N LEU A 445 -11.26 -36.63 -17.10
CA LEU A 445 -12.02 -37.36 -18.12
C LEU A 445 -12.29 -38.81 -17.68
N PHE A 446 -12.72 -39.00 -16.42
CA PHE A 446 -13.11 -40.32 -15.92
C PHE A 446 -14.51 -40.70 -16.40
N ASN A 447 -14.65 -41.86 -17.05
CA ASN A 447 -15.93 -42.48 -17.45
C ASN A 447 -16.86 -41.65 -18.36
N GLN A 448 -16.34 -40.71 -19.15
CA GLN A 448 -17.17 -39.95 -20.09
C GLN A 448 -16.95 -40.41 -21.55
N ASN A 449 -18.03 -40.86 -22.22
CA ASN A 449 -18.06 -41.03 -23.67
C ASN A 449 -18.19 -39.66 -24.34
N VAL A 450 -17.12 -38.86 -24.37
CA VAL A 450 -17.13 -37.50 -24.92
C VAL A 450 -16.71 -37.49 -26.38
N GLY A 451 -17.35 -36.63 -27.19
CA GLY A 451 -16.99 -36.42 -28.61
C GLY A 451 -15.74 -35.57 -28.83
N SER A 452 -15.24 -34.85 -27.81
CA SER A 452 -13.97 -34.12 -27.81
C SER A 452 -13.30 -34.29 -26.46
N ASN A 453 -12.03 -34.68 -26.46
CA ASN A 453 -11.21 -34.85 -25.25
C ASN A 453 -10.30 -33.64 -25.00
N LEU A 454 -10.49 -32.55 -25.73
CA LEU A 454 -9.67 -31.34 -25.65
C LEU A 454 -10.35 -30.29 -24.78
N VAL A 455 -9.66 -29.82 -23.73
CA VAL A 455 -10.05 -28.68 -22.90
C VAL A 455 -9.08 -27.53 -23.10
N ARG A 456 -9.58 -26.29 -23.02
CA ARG A 456 -8.77 -25.09 -23.24
C ARG A 456 -9.11 -24.02 -22.22
N LEU A 457 -8.09 -23.54 -21.50
CA LEU A 457 -8.14 -22.35 -20.66
C LEU A 457 -7.38 -21.22 -21.35
N ILE A 458 -7.95 -20.02 -21.37
CA ILE A 458 -7.42 -18.85 -22.06
C ILE A 458 -7.08 -17.79 -21.02
N SER A 459 -5.87 -17.23 -21.10
CA SER A 459 -5.42 -16.13 -20.25
C SER A 459 -6.13 -14.81 -20.58
N PRO A 460 -6.16 -13.84 -19.65
CA PRO A 460 -6.37 -12.44 -20.02
C PRO A 460 -5.32 -11.98 -21.04
N MET A 461 -5.56 -10.82 -21.66
CA MET A 461 -4.60 -10.25 -22.62
C MET A 461 -3.37 -9.78 -21.85
N ILE A 462 -2.21 -10.33 -22.21
CA ILE A 462 -0.91 -9.96 -21.64
C ILE A 462 -0.30 -8.94 -22.60
N THR A 463 0.00 -7.75 -22.08
CA THR A 463 0.56 -6.65 -22.86
C THR A 463 2.04 -6.87 -23.15
N ALA A 464 2.49 -6.39 -24.32
CA ALA A 464 3.89 -6.38 -24.71
C ALA A 464 4.76 -5.68 -23.66
N MET A 465 6.02 -6.12 -23.54
CA MET A 465 6.97 -5.60 -22.56
C MET A 465 8.28 -5.17 -23.25
N GLU A 466 9.02 -4.24 -22.62
CA GLU A 466 10.37 -3.88 -23.07
C GLU A 466 11.33 -5.08 -23.04
N GLU A 467 11.11 -5.98 -22.07
CA GLU A 467 11.73 -7.29 -22.01
C GLU A 467 11.17 -8.15 -23.15
N GLN A 468 12.02 -8.52 -24.10
CA GLN A 468 11.63 -9.24 -25.32
C GLN A 468 11.23 -10.71 -25.06
N THR A 469 11.53 -11.22 -23.87
CA THR A 469 11.23 -12.61 -23.47
C THR A 469 10.79 -12.66 -22.01
N LEU A 470 9.72 -13.39 -21.75
CA LEU A 470 9.25 -13.76 -20.41
C LEU A 470 9.49 -15.25 -20.15
N CYS A 471 9.88 -15.60 -18.93
CA CYS A 471 9.84 -16.97 -18.47
C CYS A 471 8.49 -17.22 -17.79
N PHE A 472 7.66 -18.05 -18.42
CA PHE A 472 6.40 -18.53 -17.86
C PHE A 472 6.68 -19.83 -17.10
N THR A 473 6.36 -19.86 -15.81
CA THR A 473 6.53 -21.03 -14.94
C THR A 473 5.17 -21.44 -14.39
N PHE A 474 5.00 -22.74 -14.19
CA PHE A 474 3.79 -23.30 -13.60
C PHE A 474 4.08 -24.66 -12.99
N TRP A 475 3.21 -25.11 -12.10
CA TRP A 475 3.24 -26.47 -11.57
C TRP A 475 2.12 -27.28 -12.19
N PHE A 476 2.40 -28.55 -12.47
CA PHE A 476 1.40 -29.47 -12.98
C PHE A 476 1.47 -30.81 -12.26
N ALA A 477 0.36 -31.52 -12.20
CA ALA A 477 0.31 -32.90 -11.74
C ALA A 477 -0.56 -33.72 -12.69
N VAL A 478 -0.05 -34.87 -13.11
CA VAL A 478 -0.79 -35.83 -13.94
C VAL A 478 -1.35 -36.95 -13.08
N PHE A 479 -2.57 -37.39 -13.41
CA PHE A 479 -3.23 -38.52 -12.76
C PHE A 479 -4.06 -39.29 -13.77
N GLY A 480 -4.21 -40.59 -13.55
CA GLY A 480 -4.94 -41.47 -14.48
C GLY A 480 -4.18 -42.73 -14.84
N ALA A 481 -4.74 -43.46 -15.81
CA ALA A 481 -4.24 -44.73 -16.31
C ALA A 481 -4.48 -44.82 -17.82
N GLY A 482 -4.20 -43.75 -18.55
CA GLY A 482 -4.58 -43.56 -19.96
C GLY A 482 -3.37 -43.64 -20.88
N GLU A 483 -3.52 -44.29 -22.04
CA GLU A 483 -2.42 -44.42 -23.03
C GLU A 483 -2.04 -43.10 -23.72
N SER A 484 -2.85 -42.04 -23.55
CA SER A 484 -2.60 -40.71 -24.14
C SER A 484 -3.12 -39.60 -23.23
N ALA A 485 -2.21 -38.84 -22.62
CA ALA A 485 -2.50 -37.61 -21.91
C ALA A 485 -1.45 -36.57 -22.30
N GLU A 486 -1.91 -35.40 -22.74
CA GLU A 486 -1.06 -34.32 -23.25
C GLU A 486 -1.48 -32.98 -22.64
N LEU A 487 -0.50 -32.18 -22.25
CA LEU A 487 -0.68 -30.80 -21.81
C LEU A 487 0.17 -29.89 -22.70
N ARG A 488 -0.43 -28.83 -23.25
CA ARG A 488 0.24 -27.88 -24.14
C ARG A 488 0.06 -26.45 -23.65
N VAL A 489 1.09 -25.65 -23.88
CA VAL A 489 1.01 -24.19 -23.79
C VAL A 489 1.16 -23.63 -25.19
N ILE A 490 0.17 -22.84 -25.61
CA ILE A 490 0.15 -22.20 -26.94
C ILE A 490 0.10 -20.69 -26.73
N ARG A 491 1.03 -19.97 -27.37
CA ARG A 491 1.00 -18.51 -27.48
C ARG A 491 0.11 -18.14 -28.66
N GLN A 492 -0.84 -17.25 -28.43
CA GLN A 492 -1.71 -16.68 -29.45
C GLN A 492 -1.49 -15.16 -29.51
N GLU A 493 -1.09 -14.67 -30.67
CA GLU A 493 -0.89 -13.23 -30.89
C GLU A 493 -2.22 -12.49 -31.09
N ASN A 494 -2.29 -11.24 -30.63
CA ASN A 494 -3.44 -10.38 -30.83
C ASN A 494 -3.36 -9.65 -32.18
N SER A 495 -4.08 -10.14 -33.19
CA SER A 495 -4.18 -9.48 -34.49
C SER A 495 -5.30 -8.42 -34.49
N SER A 496 -5.00 -7.17 -34.12
CA SER A 496 -5.89 -6.04 -34.44
C SER A 496 -5.51 -5.48 -35.83
N SER A 497 -6.26 -5.82 -36.88
CA SER A 497 -6.22 -5.07 -38.14
C SER A 497 -7.40 -4.11 -38.21
N ASP A 498 -7.11 -2.83 -38.46
CA ASP A 498 -8.08 -1.73 -38.61
C ASP A 498 -8.87 -1.79 -39.94
N ASN A 499 -8.79 -2.92 -40.67
CA ASN A 499 -9.23 -3.05 -42.07
C ASN A 499 -10.07 -4.30 -42.33
N GLY A 500 -10.98 -4.69 -41.44
CA GLY A 500 -12.13 -5.56 -41.73
C GLY A 500 -11.87 -7.00 -42.21
N GLU A 501 -10.63 -7.38 -42.46
CA GLU A 501 -10.16 -8.75 -42.72
C GLU A 501 -9.09 -9.08 -41.68
N ALA A 502 -9.45 -9.94 -40.72
CA ALA A 502 -8.52 -10.41 -39.71
C ALA A 502 -7.50 -11.36 -40.37
N PRO A 503 -6.18 -11.08 -40.31
CA PRO A 503 -5.18 -12.06 -40.70
C PRO A 503 -5.29 -13.30 -39.79
N PRO A 504 -4.82 -14.48 -40.25
CA PRO A 504 -4.88 -15.68 -39.43
C PRO A 504 -4.13 -15.44 -38.11
N GLN A 505 -4.83 -15.57 -36.99
CA GLN A 505 -4.23 -15.48 -35.66
C GLN A 505 -3.06 -16.47 -35.56
N GLU A 506 -1.83 -15.95 -35.48
CA GLU A 506 -0.64 -16.80 -35.39
C GLU A 506 -0.64 -17.48 -34.02
N LYS A 507 -0.76 -18.81 -34.03
CA LYS A 507 -0.70 -19.66 -32.85
C LYS A 507 0.61 -20.44 -32.88
N ALA A 508 1.45 -20.22 -31.88
CA ALA A 508 2.71 -20.93 -31.71
C ALA A 508 2.61 -21.87 -30.51
N GLN A 509 2.80 -23.16 -30.72
CA GLN A 509 2.98 -24.10 -29.60
C GLN A 509 4.36 -23.86 -28.99
N VAL A 510 4.40 -23.40 -27.74
CA VAL A 510 5.63 -23.04 -27.05
C VAL A 510 6.08 -24.11 -26.07
N TRP A 511 5.17 -24.96 -25.59
CA TRP A 511 5.49 -26.07 -24.69
C TRP A 511 4.50 -27.23 -24.87
N VAL A 512 4.98 -28.46 -24.67
CA VAL A 512 4.19 -29.68 -24.70
C VAL A 512 4.76 -30.72 -23.76
N LEU A 513 3.88 -31.48 -23.12
CA LEU A 513 4.19 -32.68 -22.35
C LEU A 513 3.30 -33.82 -22.81
N ASP A 514 3.91 -34.92 -23.25
CA ASP A 514 3.25 -36.21 -23.47
C ASP A 514 3.48 -37.10 -22.24
N ALA A 515 2.42 -37.36 -21.47
CA ALA A 515 2.49 -38.05 -20.20
C ALA A 515 2.39 -39.59 -20.33
N LYS A 516 2.71 -40.16 -21.51
CA LYS A 516 2.91 -41.60 -21.66
C LYS A 516 3.81 -42.13 -20.54
N LEU A 517 3.35 -43.18 -19.86
CA LEU A 517 4.04 -43.84 -18.72
C LEU A 517 4.09 -43.06 -17.39
N MET A 518 3.38 -41.93 -17.27
CA MET A 518 3.25 -41.21 -15.98
C MET A 518 1.98 -41.58 -15.19
N ASP A 519 1.41 -42.76 -15.46
CA ASP A 519 0.21 -43.25 -14.79
C ASP A 519 0.44 -43.40 -13.28
N THR A 520 -0.39 -42.72 -12.49
CA THR A 520 -0.29 -42.76 -11.03
C THR A 520 -1.66 -42.61 -10.36
N SER A 521 -1.83 -43.36 -9.27
CA SER A 521 -2.95 -43.20 -8.33
C SER A 521 -2.67 -42.16 -7.24
N ARG A 522 -1.43 -41.67 -7.16
CA ARG A 522 -0.96 -40.67 -6.20
C ARG A 522 -0.21 -39.58 -6.97
N PRO A 523 -0.92 -38.60 -7.53
CA PRO A 523 -0.30 -37.50 -8.26
C PRO A 523 0.63 -36.71 -7.36
N THR A 524 1.73 -36.23 -7.94
CA THR A 524 2.68 -35.31 -7.33
C THR A 524 2.89 -34.12 -8.25
N TRP A 525 3.23 -32.97 -7.67
CA TRP A 525 3.50 -31.76 -8.42
C TRP A 525 4.88 -31.79 -9.09
N PHE A 526 4.92 -31.41 -10.36
CA PHE A 526 6.12 -31.24 -11.16
C PHE A 526 6.21 -29.79 -11.65
N PRO A 527 7.40 -29.17 -11.61
CA PRO A 527 7.58 -27.83 -12.16
C PRO A 527 7.69 -27.89 -13.69
N ALA A 528 7.17 -26.87 -14.36
CA ALA A 528 7.36 -26.60 -15.78
C ALA A 528 7.73 -25.13 -15.99
N GLN A 529 8.47 -24.87 -17.06
CA GLN A 529 8.83 -23.53 -17.47
C GLN A 529 9.02 -23.45 -18.97
N VAL A 530 8.69 -22.30 -19.55
CA VAL A 530 8.78 -22.04 -20.99
C VAL A 530 9.08 -20.57 -21.25
N ALA A 531 9.99 -20.32 -22.18
CA ALA A 531 10.25 -18.98 -22.68
C ALA A 531 9.14 -18.56 -23.65
N VAL A 532 8.55 -17.39 -23.40
CA VAL A 532 7.46 -16.83 -24.20
C VAL A 532 7.91 -15.48 -24.73
N ASP A 533 7.76 -15.27 -26.05
CA ASP A 533 8.02 -13.98 -26.67
C ASP A 533 6.97 -12.94 -26.25
N SER A 534 7.44 -11.77 -25.82
CA SER A 534 6.63 -10.67 -25.28
C SER A 534 6.76 -9.37 -26.08
N GLN A 535 7.15 -9.46 -27.35
CA GLN A 535 7.28 -8.29 -28.23
C GLN A 535 5.93 -7.69 -28.65
N THR A 536 4.90 -8.52 -28.69
CA THR A 536 3.53 -8.14 -29.05
C THR A 536 2.54 -8.64 -28.02
N ASP A 537 1.38 -7.98 -27.91
CA ASP A 537 0.30 -8.41 -27.03
C ASP A 537 -0.15 -9.83 -27.37
N PHE A 538 -0.32 -10.66 -26.35
CA PHE A 538 -0.59 -12.08 -26.55
C PHE A 538 -1.53 -12.65 -25.48
N ARG A 539 -2.02 -13.86 -25.76
CA ARG A 539 -2.68 -14.73 -24.79
C ARG A 539 -1.96 -16.07 -24.71
N LEU A 540 -2.01 -16.70 -23.55
CA LEU A 540 -1.64 -18.10 -23.38
C LEU A 540 -2.87 -18.97 -23.34
N LEU A 541 -2.81 -20.07 -24.07
CA LEU A 541 -3.81 -21.13 -24.09
C LEU A 541 -3.20 -22.36 -23.42
N LEU A 542 -3.80 -22.80 -22.33
CA LEU A 542 -3.50 -24.07 -21.69
C LEU A 542 -4.46 -25.13 -22.24
N GLU A 543 -3.94 -25.98 -23.12
CA GLU A 543 -4.69 -27.06 -23.74
C GLU A 543 -4.39 -28.39 -23.07
N GLY A 544 -5.42 -29.05 -22.56
CA GLY A 544 -5.32 -30.37 -21.97
C GLY A 544 -6.07 -31.39 -22.83
N GLN A 545 -5.46 -32.55 -23.06
CA GLN A 545 -6.10 -33.68 -23.72
C GLN A 545 -5.82 -34.96 -22.93
N ALA A 546 -6.83 -35.76 -22.62
CA ALA A 546 -6.62 -37.06 -21.98
C ALA A 546 -7.67 -38.09 -22.41
N THR A 547 -7.34 -39.38 -22.35
CA THR A 547 -8.30 -40.47 -22.59
C THR A 547 -8.84 -41.10 -21.31
N ASN A 548 -8.03 -41.16 -20.25
CA ASN A 548 -8.43 -41.67 -18.94
C ASN A 548 -7.56 -41.04 -17.84
N GLY A 549 -8.11 -40.03 -17.15
CA GLY A 549 -7.38 -39.21 -16.19
C GLY A 549 -7.47 -37.72 -16.50
N GLY A 550 -6.40 -36.98 -16.22
CA GLY A 550 -6.29 -35.57 -16.53
C GLY A 550 -5.07 -34.90 -15.90
N PHE A 551 -5.07 -33.57 -15.90
CA PHE A 551 -4.03 -32.75 -15.31
C PHE A 551 -4.61 -31.78 -14.29
N ALA A 552 -3.84 -31.52 -13.24
CA ALA A 552 -3.98 -30.38 -12.35
C ALA A 552 -2.87 -29.37 -12.68
N VAL A 553 -3.17 -28.09 -12.58
CA VAL A 553 -2.24 -26.99 -12.84
C VAL A 553 -2.40 -25.95 -11.75
N ASP A 554 -1.28 -25.36 -11.35
CA ASP A 554 -1.20 -24.40 -10.28
C ASP A 554 -0.03 -23.42 -10.47
N ASP A 555 -0.03 -22.33 -9.71
CA ASP A 555 1.10 -21.40 -9.60
C ASP A 555 1.57 -20.86 -10.98
N LEU A 556 0.65 -20.31 -11.78
CA LEU A 556 0.96 -19.65 -13.06
C LEU A 556 1.71 -18.34 -12.80
N MET A 557 3.00 -18.30 -13.12
CA MET A 557 3.89 -17.18 -12.79
C MET A 557 4.68 -16.73 -14.02
N PHE A 558 5.03 -15.44 -14.01
CA PHE A 558 5.87 -14.81 -15.05
C PHE A 558 7.04 -14.10 -14.40
N SER A 559 8.25 -14.36 -14.91
CA SER A 559 9.46 -13.62 -14.54
C SER A 559 10.15 -13.04 -15.78
N PRO A 560 10.73 -11.83 -15.68
CA PRO A 560 11.59 -11.25 -16.70
C PRO A 560 12.69 -12.19 -17.22
N GLY A 561 12.92 -12.20 -18.54
CA GLY A 561 14.06 -12.86 -19.17
C GLY A 561 13.86 -14.35 -19.51
N SER A 562 14.95 -15.01 -19.89
CA SER A 562 14.94 -16.42 -20.29
C SER A 562 14.79 -17.35 -19.08
N CYS A 563 14.10 -18.47 -19.26
CA CYS A 563 14.04 -19.52 -18.24
C CYS A 563 15.42 -20.15 -17.99
N SER A 564 15.68 -20.55 -16.74
CA SER A 564 16.92 -21.27 -16.41
C SER A 564 16.96 -22.61 -17.15
N SER A 565 18.13 -23.13 -17.52
CA SER A 565 18.20 -24.44 -18.20
C SER A 565 18.04 -25.65 -17.25
N GLU A 566 17.89 -25.43 -15.94
CA GLU A 566 17.94 -26.51 -14.94
C GLU A 566 16.62 -27.28 -14.75
N PHE A 567 15.48 -26.73 -15.20
CA PHE A 567 14.16 -27.36 -15.07
C PHE A 567 13.47 -27.63 -16.41
N THR A 568 14.21 -27.53 -17.51
CA THR A 568 13.74 -28.00 -18.80
C THR A 568 13.74 -29.52 -18.75
N LEU A 569 12.61 -30.12 -18.39
CA LEU A 569 12.31 -31.50 -18.75
C LEU A 569 12.30 -31.57 -20.29
N GLN A 570 13.48 -31.72 -20.89
CA GLN A 570 13.58 -32.35 -22.20
C GLN A 570 13.25 -33.82 -21.97
N VAL A 571 11.99 -34.18 -22.22
CA VAL A 571 11.57 -35.58 -22.36
C VAL A 571 11.24 -35.82 -23.81
#